data_AF-G0A7E4-F1
#
_entry.id   AF-G0A7E4-F1
#
_cell.length_a   1.000
_cell.length_b   1.000
_cell.length_c   1.000
_cell.angle_alpha   90.00
_cell.angle_beta   90.00
_cell.angle_gamma   90.00
#
_symmetry.space_group_name_H-M   'P 1'
#
loop_
_entity.id
_entity.type
_entity.pdbx_description
1 polymer ?
#
loop_
_entity_poly.entity_id
_entity_poly.type
_entity_poly.pdbx_seq_one_letter_code
_entity_poly.pdbx_strand_id
1 'polypeptide(L)'
;MDYIFRLPQPVRPKPTHRNFNIFPGHRHYIELPDNTGHDLANPDYAQQIGLVGAYRLELNASKIEAIDTSLNPMQCFIWDVDLLTPRMRQALRVYTDRAPATDYNQLTMLDISMATPDVRLIESLPTLTISPHFQLEWHTPAHASQLGIVQLVESTRTLQQANGNTVVLLDTEVDSNGPVLLLEDTLDRAVIKPVCGFQSQGERKRFEFSHTVSQTIPTELNGVATVSVSVLEKYTLYFMQNANPEQADRYIWVPVHLPVVWGWSMRVQQRYDGIWDIFRKKLIMPTPSTEAPALPRWQRNSLACRGTAQI
;
A
#
# COMPACT_ATOMS: atom_id res chain seq x y z
N MET A 1 -18.59 -23.75 -10.08
CA MET A 1 -19.31 -23.08 -8.96
C MET A 1 -18.24 -22.35 -8.17
N ASP A 2 -18.11 -21.05 -8.41
CA ASP A 2 -17.14 -20.22 -7.70
C ASP A 2 -17.73 -19.82 -6.35
N TYR A 3 -17.12 -20.29 -5.27
CA TYR A 3 -17.50 -19.92 -3.92
C TYR A 3 -16.93 -18.53 -3.62
N ILE A 4 -17.77 -17.50 -3.66
CA ILE A 4 -17.42 -16.14 -3.24
C ILE A 4 -17.52 -16.09 -1.71
N PHE A 5 -16.38 -16.15 -1.03
CA PHE A 5 -16.30 -15.93 0.41
C PHE A 5 -16.30 -14.44 0.71
N ARG A 6 -17.44 -13.90 1.16
CA ARG A 6 -17.51 -12.52 1.66
C ARG A 6 -17.01 -12.47 3.10
N LEU A 7 -15.85 -11.86 3.30
CA LEU A 7 -15.30 -11.63 4.64
C LEU A 7 -15.99 -10.42 5.31
N PRO A 8 -16.20 -10.44 6.63
CA PRO A 8 -16.69 -9.29 7.36
C PRO A 8 -15.70 -8.13 7.23
N GLN A 9 -16.22 -6.95 6.86
CA GLN A 9 -15.41 -5.76 6.68
C GLN A 9 -15.25 -5.04 8.01
N PRO A 10 -14.01 -4.84 8.51
CA PRO A 10 -13.79 -3.88 9.58
C PRO A 10 -14.05 -2.49 8.99
N VAL A 11 -15.16 -1.88 9.40
CA VAL A 11 -15.47 -0.49 9.08
C VAL A 11 -14.79 0.38 10.13
N ARG A 12 -13.97 1.35 9.72
CA ARG A 12 -13.50 2.39 10.66
C ARG A 12 -14.74 3.00 11.33
N PRO A 13 -14.79 3.09 12.67
CA PRO A 13 -15.94 3.69 13.35
C PRO A 13 -16.19 5.09 12.79
N LYS A 14 -17.46 5.45 12.62
CA LYS A 14 -17.81 6.79 12.13
C LYS A 14 -17.23 7.84 13.10
N PRO A 15 -16.54 8.87 12.59
CA PRO A 15 -15.94 9.90 13.42
C PRO A 15 -16.99 10.56 14.32
N THR A 16 -16.70 10.65 15.61
CA THR A 16 -17.59 11.17 16.65
C THR A 16 -17.60 12.70 16.73
N HIS A 17 -16.61 13.38 16.14
CA HIS A 17 -16.43 14.84 16.27
C HIS A 17 -16.27 15.54 14.92
N ARG A 18 -17.19 16.47 14.66
CA ARG A 18 -17.33 17.22 13.42
C ARG A 18 -16.65 18.60 13.51
N ASN A 19 -15.33 18.66 13.30
CA ASN A 19 -14.65 19.92 13.00
C ASN A 19 -14.47 19.99 11.48
N PHE A 20 -15.41 20.66 10.83
CA PHE A 20 -15.75 20.50 9.42
C PHE A 20 -14.77 21.12 8.40
N ASN A 21 -13.58 21.51 8.86
CA ASN A 21 -12.55 22.20 8.10
C ASN A 21 -11.15 21.56 8.25
N ILE A 22 -11.08 20.43 8.97
CA ILE A 22 -9.89 19.65 9.21
C ILE A 22 -10.05 18.36 8.39
N PHE A 23 -9.21 18.16 7.38
CA PHE A 23 -9.24 16.94 6.58
C PHE A 23 -7.85 16.33 6.42
N PRO A 24 -7.76 14.99 6.38
CA PRO A 24 -6.49 14.30 6.19
C PRO A 24 -5.75 14.77 4.93
N GLY A 25 -4.43 14.86 5.02
CA GLY A 25 -3.53 15.14 3.91
C GLY A 25 -3.36 16.61 3.56
N HIS A 26 -4.10 17.52 4.18
CA HIS A 26 -3.94 18.96 3.98
C HIS A 26 -2.97 19.58 4.97
N ARG A 27 -2.24 20.62 4.53
CA ARG A 27 -1.37 21.39 5.39
C ARG A 27 -2.17 22.36 6.26
N HIS A 28 -1.90 22.36 7.55
CA HIS A 28 -2.47 23.25 8.54
C HIS A 28 -1.39 23.96 9.34
N TYR A 29 -1.77 25.10 9.88
CA TYR A 29 -0.99 25.84 10.85
C TYR A 29 -1.50 25.51 12.24
N ILE A 30 -0.60 25.27 13.18
CA ILE A 30 -0.97 24.99 14.57
C ILE A 30 -0.30 26.00 15.49
N GLU A 31 -1.11 26.58 16.37
CA GLU A 31 -0.67 27.48 17.42
C GLU A 31 -1.01 26.87 18.78
N LEU A 32 -0.02 26.23 19.38
CA LEU A 32 -0.16 25.68 20.72
C LEU A 32 0.22 26.76 21.76
N PRO A 33 -0.59 26.97 22.81
CA PRO A 33 -0.16 27.79 23.94
C PRO A 33 0.97 27.06 24.70
N ASP A 34 2.15 27.70 24.75
CA ASP A 34 3.43 27.45 25.44
C ASP A 34 3.94 25.99 25.63
N ASN A 35 5.25 25.80 25.41
CA ASN A 35 6.15 24.64 25.69
C ASN A 35 5.69 23.20 25.34
N THR A 36 4.48 23.02 24.84
CA THR A 36 3.89 21.72 24.46
C THR A 36 4.28 21.28 23.05
N GLY A 37 4.97 22.14 22.29
CA GLY A 37 5.44 21.84 20.94
C GLY A 37 6.65 20.91 20.87
N HIS A 38 7.45 20.77 21.94
CA HIS A 38 8.71 20.01 21.88
C HIS A 38 8.51 18.54 21.52
N ASP A 39 7.44 17.91 22.00
CA ASP A 39 7.15 16.50 21.68
C ASP A 39 6.76 16.30 20.20
N LEU A 40 6.27 17.35 19.53
CA LEU A 40 5.91 17.31 18.10
C LEU A 40 7.13 17.22 17.18
N ALA A 41 8.33 17.52 17.68
CA ALA A 41 9.57 17.31 16.95
C ALA A 41 9.92 15.82 16.81
N ASN A 42 9.30 14.93 17.60
CA ASN A 42 9.42 13.50 17.41
C ASN A 42 8.37 13.02 16.37
N PRO A 43 8.80 12.53 15.19
CA PRO A 43 7.88 12.13 14.13
C PRO A 43 6.97 10.95 14.52
N ASP A 44 7.46 10.01 15.33
CA ASP A 44 6.66 8.87 15.77
C ASP A 44 5.57 9.30 16.76
N TYR A 45 5.89 10.22 17.68
CA TYR A 45 4.91 10.80 18.59
C TYR A 45 3.87 11.63 17.84
N ALA A 46 4.30 12.54 16.97
CA ALA A 46 3.39 13.35 16.16
C ALA A 46 2.41 12.47 15.37
N GLN A 47 2.92 11.40 14.76
CA GLN A 47 2.11 10.45 14.01
C GLN A 47 1.05 9.76 14.89
N GLN A 48 1.40 9.36 16.12
CA GLN A 48 0.49 8.71 17.07
C GLN A 48 -0.69 9.60 17.48
N ILE A 49 -0.51 10.92 17.43
CA ILE A 49 -1.57 11.90 17.72
C ILE A 49 -2.23 12.45 16.45
N GLY A 50 -1.95 11.86 15.29
CA GLY A 50 -2.61 12.20 14.02
C GLY A 50 -2.01 13.37 13.24
N LEU A 51 -0.75 13.75 13.50
CA LEU A 51 -0.04 14.80 12.77
C LEU A 51 1.28 14.31 12.17
N VAL A 52 1.72 14.91 11.08
CA VAL A 52 3.08 14.72 10.55
C VAL A 52 3.63 16.05 10.01
N GLY A 53 4.95 16.23 10.00
CA GLY A 53 5.56 17.41 9.37
C GLY A 53 5.49 17.34 7.85
N ALA A 54 5.83 16.17 7.30
CA ALA A 54 5.62 15.80 5.92
C ALA A 54 5.65 14.26 5.77
N TYR A 55 5.17 13.77 4.63
CA TYR A 55 5.34 12.37 4.24
C TYR A 55 5.91 12.30 2.83
N ARG A 56 7.19 11.91 2.74
CA ARG A 56 7.93 11.80 1.48
C ARG A 56 7.90 10.36 0.99
N LEU A 57 7.56 10.21 -0.28
CA LEU A 57 7.41 8.94 -0.95
C LEU A 57 8.38 8.86 -2.12
N GLU A 58 9.42 8.05 -1.98
CA GLU A 58 10.45 7.86 -3.00
C GLU A 58 10.57 6.39 -3.37
N LEU A 59 11.10 6.10 -4.56
CA LEU A 59 11.22 4.73 -5.06
C LEU A 59 12.02 3.82 -4.14
N ASN A 60 13.00 4.37 -3.42
CA ASN A 60 13.84 3.59 -2.52
C ASN A 60 13.34 3.65 -1.09
N ALA A 61 12.79 4.77 -0.62
CA ALA A 61 12.35 4.87 0.77
C ALA A 61 11.15 5.79 0.92
N SER A 62 10.33 5.49 1.91
CA SER A 62 9.34 6.44 2.42
C SER A 62 9.81 7.02 3.75
N LYS A 63 9.62 8.31 3.95
CA LYS A 63 10.06 9.02 5.16
C LYS A 63 8.95 9.90 5.71
N ILE A 64 8.75 9.83 7.02
CA ILE A 64 7.92 10.78 7.76
C ILE A 64 8.85 11.82 8.37
N GLU A 65 8.56 13.08 8.13
CA GLU A 65 9.34 14.20 8.65
C GLU A 65 8.70 14.74 9.92
N ALA A 66 9.55 15.14 10.86
CA ALA A 66 9.14 15.82 12.08
C ALA A 66 8.48 17.17 11.76
N ILE A 67 7.59 17.61 12.64
CA ILE A 67 7.05 18.97 12.59
C ILE A 67 8.19 19.92 12.99
N ASP A 68 8.43 20.95 12.19
CA ASP A 68 9.40 21.99 12.53
C ASP A 68 8.82 22.89 13.63
N THR A 69 9.26 22.63 14.86
CA THR A 69 8.82 23.34 16.07
C THR A 69 9.50 24.70 16.24
N SER A 70 10.47 25.04 15.38
CA SER A 70 11.09 26.37 15.37
C SER A 70 10.24 27.42 14.65
N LEU A 71 9.27 26.99 13.83
CA LEU A 71 8.35 27.88 13.12
C LEU A 71 7.17 28.28 14.02
N ASN A 72 6.79 29.56 13.97
CA ASN A 72 5.58 30.07 14.62
C ASN A 72 4.78 30.95 13.64
N PRO A 73 3.60 30.50 13.15
CA PRO A 73 2.92 29.25 13.50
C PRO A 73 3.62 28.01 12.92
N MET A 74 3.57 26.90 13.67
CA MET A 74 4.09 25.60 13.21
C MET A 74 3.26 25.09 12.03
N GLN A 75 3.89 24.38 11.10
CA GLN A 75 3.22 23.78 9.94
C GLN A 75 3.20 22.26 10.08
N CYS A 76 2.04 21.65 9.85
CA CYS A 76 1.87 20.21 9.89
C CYS A 76 0.81 19.76 8.88
N PHE A 77 0.84 18.48 8.53
CA PHE A 77 -0.26 17.82 7.85
C PHE A 77 -1.07 17.02 8.85
N ILE A 78 -2.38 16.99 8.61
CA ILE A 78 -3.27 16.13 9.38
C ILE A 78 -3.21 14.73 8.78
N TRP A 79 -2.73 13.79 9.59
CA TRP A 79 -2.56 12.41 9.17
C TRP A 79 -3.83 11.59 9.40
N ASP A 80 -4.30 11.61 10.65
CA ASP A 80 -5.51 10.91 11.05
C ASP A 80 -6.30 11.81 11.99
N VAL A 81 -7.45 12.27 11.51
CA VAL A 81 -8.29 13.20 12.27
C VAL A 81 -8.79 12.56 13.56
N ASP A 82 -9.02 11.24 13.57
CA ASP A 82 -9.57 10.54 14.73
C ASP A 82 -8.58 10.47 15.90
N LEU A 83 -7.28 10.62 15.63
CA LEU A 83 -6.22 10.66 16.64
C LEU A 83 -6.00 12.06 17.23
N LEU A 84 -6.54 13.12 16.62
CA LEU A 84 -6.38 14.48 17.11
C LEU A 84 -7.13 14.72 18.41
N THR A 85 -6.40 15.16 19.44
CA THR A 85 -7.00 15.58 20.71
C THR A 85 -7.90 16.82 20.54
N PRO A 86 -8.91 17.03 21.41
CA PRO A 86 -9.76 18.23 21.35
C PRO A 86 -8.97 19.54 21.39
N ARG A 87 -7.90 19.61 22.20
CA ARG A 87 -7.03 20.78 22.29
C ARG A 87 -6.32 21.05 20.97
N MET A 88 -5.79 20.02 20.31
CA MET A 88 -5.14 20.18 19.00
C MET A 88 -6.14 20.63 17.93
N ARG A 89 -7.35 20.06 17.94
CA ARG A 89 -8.42 20.47 17.01
C ARG A 89 -8.80 21.94 17.17
N GLN A 90 -8.72 22.51 18.37
CA GLN A 90 -8.95 23.94 18.64
C GLN A 90 -7.77 24.82 18.24
N ALA A 91 -6.55 24.30 18.34
CA ALA A 91 -5.30 25.00 18.01
C ALA A 91 -4.99 25.04 16.50
N LEU A 92 -5.64 24.18 15.71
CA LEU A 92 -5.48 24.13 14.26
C LEU A 92 -6.18 25.33 13.61
N ARG A 93 -5.40 26.22 13.02
CA ARG A 93 -5.92 27.28 12.16
C ARG A 93 -6.26 26.72 10.80
N VAL A 94 -7.44 27.09 10.32
CA VAL A 94 -7.94 26.72 9.00
C VAL A 94 -8.05 27.99 8.16
N TYR A 95 -7.21 28.07 7.12
CA TYR A 95 -7.35 29.08 6.07
C TYR A 95 -8.00 28.43 4.85
N THR A 96 -9.32 28.26 4.90
CA THR A 96 -10.10 27.91 3.71
C THR A 96 -11.30 28.83 3.58
N ASP A 97 -11.48 29.40 2.39
CA ASP A 97 -12.67 30.16 2.00
C ASP A 97 -13.85 29.24 1.64
N ARG A 98 -13.66 27.92 1.71
CA ARG A 98 -14.70 26.93 1.35
C ARG A 98 -15.62 26.65 2.52
N ALA A 99 -16.89 26.40 2.16
CA ALA A 99 -17.88 25.93 3.10
C ALA A 99 -17.42 24.62 3.77
N PRO A 100 -17.66 24.48 5.08
CA PRO A 100 -17.30 23.28 5.82
C PRO A 100 -17.94 22.03 5.21
N ALA A 101 -17.12 20.99 5.03
CA ALA A 101 -17.57 19.69 4.56
C ALA A 101 -18.33 18.94 5.65
N THR A 102 -19.45 18.29 5.33
CA THR A 102 -20.26 17.58 6.31
C THR A 102 -19.73 16.19 6.70
N ASP A 103 -18.89 15.59 5.85
CA ASP A 103 -18.38 14.22 5.96
C ASP A 103 -16.90 14.13 5.52
N TYR A 104 -16.28 12.95 5.69
CA TYR A 104 -14.95 12.64 5.15
C TYR A 104 -15.05 11.89 3.82
N ASN A 105 -14.00 12.01 3.00
CA ASN A 105 -13.82 11.13 1.86
C ASN A 105 -13.73 9.67 2.33
N GLN A 106 -14.38 8.78 1.60
CA GLN A 106 -14.59 7.41 2.03
C GLN A 106 -14.38 6.44 0.88
N LEU A 107 -13.55 5.42 1.13
CA LEU A 107 -13.42 4.25 0.29
C LEU A 107 -14.24 3.12 0.90
N THR A 108 -15.14 2.54 0.10
CA THR A 108 -15.87 1.33 0.46
C THR A 108 -15.42 0.20 -0.45
N MET A 109 -14.96 -0.90 0.13
CA MET A 109 -14.78 -2.14 -0.63
C MET A 109 -16.14 -2.81 -0.76
N LEU A 110 -16.63 -2.99 -1.98
CA LEU A 110 -17.92 -3.62 -2.24
C LEU A 110 -17.76 -5.14 -2.35
N ASP A 111 -16.70 -5.57 -3.01
CA ASP A 111 -16.34 -6.98 -3.19
C ASP A 111 -14.82 -7.14 -3.26
N ILE A 112 -14.34 -8.27 -2.76
CA ILE A 112 -12.93 -8.63 -2.77
C ILE A 112 -12.85 -10.10 -3.13
N SER A 113 -12.16 -10.41 -4.21
CA SER A 113 -11.98 -11.77 -4.68
C SER A 113 -10.57 -11.98 -5.21
N MET A 114 -10.21 -13.24 -5.42
CA MET A 114 -8.92 -13.62 -5.98
C MET A 114 -9.12 -14.87 -6.81
N ALA A 115 -8.74 -14.79 -8.09
CA ALA A 115 -8.82 -15.94 -8.97
C ALA A 115 -7.93 -17.09 -8.46
N THR A 116 -8.27 -18.32 -8.83
CA THR A 116 -7.40 -19.46 -8.55
C THR A 116 -6.07 -19.24 -9.28
N PRO A 117 -4.92 -19.33 -8.59
CA PRO A 117 -3.63 -19.22 -9.25
C PRO A 117 -3.46 -20.32 -10.29
N ASP A 118 -2.80 -19.99 -11.37
CA ASP A 118 -2.57 -20.89 -12.50
C ASP A 118 -1.13 -20.77 -13.00
N VAL A 119 -0.67 -21.84 -13.66
CA VAL A 119 0.58 -21.84 -14.40
C VAL A 119 0.25 -21.94 -15.87
N ARG A 120 0.72 -20.97 -16.64
CA ARG A 120 0.48 -20.88 -18.09
C ARG A 120 1.74 -20.48 -18.82
N LEU A 121 1.81 -20.82 -20.10
CA LEU A 121 2.91 -20.38 -20.96
C LEU A 121 2.63 -18.95 -21.42
N ILE A 122 3.50 -18.02 -21.03
CA ILE A 122 3.51 -16.63 -21.51
C ILE A 122 4.83 -16.46 -22.25
N GLU A 123 4.77 -16.09 -23.53
CA GLU A 123 5.97 -15.99 -24.39
C GLU A 123 6.83 -17.28 -24.38
N SER A 124 6.16 -18.43 -24.34
CA SER A 124 6.77 -19.78 -24.22
C SER A 124 7.46 -20.08 -22.89
N LEU A 125 7.40 -19.19 -21.91
CA LEU A 125 7.94 -19.42 -20.58
C LEU A 125 6.82 -19.80 -19.60
N PRO A 126 7.00 -20.87 -18.80
CA PRO A 126 6.05 -21.21 -17.75
C PRO A 126 6.00 -20.06 -16.74
N THR A 127 4.81 -19.55 -16.50
CA THR A 127 4.59 -18.37 -15.66
C THR A 127 3.46 -18.67 -14.68
N LEU A 128 3.76 -18.55 -13.39
CA LEU A 128 2.78 -18.64 -12.33
C LEU A 128 2.08 -17.28 -12.18
N THR A 129 0.75 -17.24 -12.26
CA THR A 129 -0.02 -16.00 -12.14
C THR A 129 -1.08 -16.05 -11.05
N ILE A 130 -1.33 -14.88 -10.44
CA ILE A 130 -2.42 -14.67 -9.48
C ILE A 130 -2.97 -13.24 -9.64
N SER A 131 -4.29 -13.11 -9.56
CA SER A 131 -4.98 -11.83 -9.77
C SER A 131 -6.02 -11.63 -8.67
N PRO A 132 -5.73 -10.82 -7.64
CA PRO A 132 -6.77 -10.23 -6.79
C PRO A 132 -7.60 -9.20 -7.56
N HIS A 133 -8.90 -9.18 -7.26
CA HIS A 133 -9.90 -8.27 -7.80
C HIS A 133 -10.60 -7.55 -6.66
N PHE A 134 -10.79 -6.24 -6.82
CA PHE A 134 -11.40 -5.36 -5.84
C PHE A 134 -12.48 -4.53 -6.54
N GLN A 135 -13.73 -4.69 -6.12
CA GLN A 135 -14.78 -3.76 -6.49
C GLN A 135 -14.82 -2.65 -5.43
N LEU A 136 -14.58 -1.42 -5.87
CA LEU A 136 -14.40 -0.27 -5.00
C LEU A 136 -15.47 0.78 -5.27
N GLU A 137 -15.90 1.48 -4.22
CA GLU A 137 -16.68 2.71 -4.31
C GLU A 137 -15.89 3.84 -3.65
N TRP A 138 -15.50 4.84 -4.43
CA TRP A 138 -14.84 6.06 -3.94
C TRP A 138 -15.85 7.21 -3.88
N HIS A 139 -16.00 7.80 -2.70
CA HIS A 139 -16.94 8.89 -2.43
C HIS A 139 -16.20 10.08 -1.83
N THR A 140 -16.34 11.27 -2.42
CA THR A 140 -15.56 12.47 -2.09
C THR A 140 -16.39 13.63 -1.50
N PRO A 141 -17.24 13.41 -0.49
CA PRO A 141 -18.11 14.47 0.05
C PRO A 141 -17.32 15.62 0.68
N ALA A 142 -16.09 15.36 1.15
CA ALA A 142 -15.31 16.34 1.89
C ALA A 142 -14.59 17.32 0.98
N HIS A 143 -13.87 16.80 0.00
CA HIS A 143 -13.06 17.57 -0.91
C HIS A 143 -12.76 16.74 -2.16
N ALA A 144 -12.52 17.43 -3.27
CA ALA A 144 -12.05 16.79 -4.49
C ALA A 144 -10.71 16.08 -4.24
N SER A 145 -10.53 14.89 -4.78
CA SER A 145 -9.35 14.07 -4.52
C SER A 145 -9.11 13.00 -5.57
N GLN A 146 -7.88 12.52 -5.64
CA GLN A 146 -7.49 11.33 -6.38
C GLN A 146 -7.28 10.16 -5.41
N LEU A 147 -7.74 8.97 -5.80
CA LEU A 147 -7.40 7.72 -5.14
C LEU A 147 -6.21 7.05 -5.84
N GLY A 148 -5.22 6.65 -5.05
CA GLY A 148 -4.04 5.93 -5.50
C GLY A 148 -3.71 4.76 -4.58
N ILE A 149 -2.79 3.91 -5.00
CA ILE A 149 -2.28 2.81 -4.18
C ILE A 149 -0.78 2.87 -4.03
N VAL A 150 -0.30 2.56 -2.81
CA VAL A 150 1.05 2.04 -2.58
C VAL A 150 0.93 0.54 -2.39
N GLN A 151 1.76 -0.22 -3.10
CA GLN A 151 1.82 -1.66 -2.96
C GLN A 151 3.17 -2.08 -2.44
N LEU A 152 3.18 -2.80 -1.32
CA LEU A 152 4.39 -3.38 -0.76
C LEU A 152 4.37 -4.89 -0.86
N VAL A 153 5.54 -5.51 -0.88
CA VAL A 153 5.72 -6.96 -0.93
C VAL A 153 6.79 -7.43 0.04
N GLU A 154 6.50 -8.53 0.72
CA GLU A 154 7.47 -9.42 1.37
C GLU A 154 7.51 -10.68 0.50
N SER A 155 8.68 -11.04 -0.03
CA SER A 155 8.83 -12.11 -1.01
C SER A 155 10.07 -12.94 -0.73
N THR A 156 9.87 -14.25 -0.63
CA THR A 156 10.92 -15.26 -0.71
C THR A 156 10.62 -16.20 -1.87
N ARG A 157 11.55 -16.29 -2.82
CA ARG A 157 11.45 -17.15 -3.99
C ARG A 157 12.65 -18.07 -4.02
N THR A 158 12.39 -19.37 -4.08
CA THR A 158 13.44 -20.38 -4.12
C THR A 158 13.25 -21.32 -5.29
N LEU A 159 14.36 -21.77 -5.84
CA LEU A 159 14.44 -22.66 -6.97
C LEU A 159 15.16 -23.93 -6.52
N GLN A 160 14.56 -25.07 -6.78
CA GLN A 160 15.19 -26.38 -6.60
C GLN A 160 15.71 -26.88 -7.95
N GLN A 161 17.00 -27.19 -8.00
CA GLN A 161 17.70 -27.68 -9.18
C GLN A 161 17.74 -29.22 -9.20
N ALA A 162 17.91 -29.80 -10.40
CA ALA A 162 17.98 -31.25 -10.61
C ALA A 162 19.18 -31.92 -9.89
N ASN A 163 20.24 -31.16 -9.62
CA ASN A 163 21.39 -31.62 -8.83
C ASN A 163 21.13 -31.65 -7.31
N GLY A 164 19.92 -31.29 -6.86
CA GLY A 164 19.53 -31.24 -5.45
C GLY A 164 19.77 -29.88 -4.77
N ASN A 165 20.43 -28.93 -5.44
CA ASN A 165 20.70 -27.62 -4.87
C ASN A 165 19.42 -26.78 -4.77
N THR A 166 19.40 -25.87 -3.80
CA THR A 166 18.38 -24.83 -3.67
C THR A 166 19.02 -23.47 -3.83
N VAL A 167 18.46 -22.64 -4.70
CA VAL A 167 18.92 -21.29 -4.99
C VAL A 167 17.82 -20.31 -4.58
N VAL A 168 18.19 -19.25 -3.85
CA VAL A 168 17.28 -18.14 -3.55
C VAL A 168 17.31 -17.17 -4.73
N LEU A 169 16.16 -16.97 -5.38
CA LEU A 169 16.03 -16.06 -6.53
C LEU A 169 15.75 -14.62 -6.08
N LEU A 170 15.00 -14.48 -5.00
CA LEU A 170 14.62 -13.20 -4.42
C LEU A 170 14.30 -13.43 -2.95
N ASP A 171 14.88 -12.63 -2.08
CA ASP A 171 14.52 -12.58 -0.67
C ASP A 171 14.51 -11.12 -0.22
N THR A 172 13.31 -10.59 0.02
CA THR A 172 13.17 -9.21 0.49
C THR A 172 13.37 -9.09 1.99
N GLU A 173 13.17 -10.16 2.77
CA GLU A 173 13.23 -10.11 4.23
C GLU A 173 14.67 -9.94 4.72
N VAL A 174 15.61 -10.72 4.15
CA VAL A 174 17.03 -10.67 4.52
C VAL A 174 17.68 -9.32 4.20
N ASP A 175 17.26 -8.69 3.10
CA ASP A 175 17.92 -7.50 2.55
C ASP A 175 17.36 -6.16 3.05
N SER A 176 16.15 -6.16 3.64
CA SER A 176 15.44 -4.91 3.93
C SER A 176 14.73 -4.84 5.29
N ASN A 177 14.81 -5.90 6.10
CA ASN A 177 14.15 -5.99 7.42
C ASN A 177 12.65 -5.63 7.38
N GLY A 178 11.96 -5.89 6.26
CA GLY A 178 10.54 -5.57 6.13
C GLY A 178 10.02 -5.59 4.69
N PRO A 179 8.79 -5.09 4.48
CA PRO A 179 8.19 -5.01 3.16
C PRO A 179 8.91 -3.97 2.28
N VAL A 180 9.11 -4.29 1.00
CA VAL A 180 9.68 -3.39 0.00
C VAL A 180 8.60 -2.82 -0.92
N LEU A 181 8.86 -1.66 -1.53
CA LEU A 181 7.98 -1.13 -2.57
C LEU A 181 7.93 -2.09 -3.77
N LEU A 182 6.74 -2.53 -4.15
CA LEU A 182 6.59 -3.35 -5.35
C LEU A 182 6.64 -2.46 -6.59
N LEU A 183 7.69 -2.63 -7.38
CA LEU A 183 7.78 -2.16 -8.75
C LEU A 183 7.69 -3.37 -9.70
N GLU A 184 6.92 -3.20 -10.77
CA GLU A 184 6.70 -4.26 -11.78
C GLU A 184 7.86 -4.28 -12.79
N ASP A 185 8.30 -3.09 -13.21
CA ASP A 185 9.33 -2.88 -14.23
C ASP A 185 10.31 -1.77 -13.82
N THR A 186 11.53 -1.86 -14.32
CA THR A 186 12.62 -0.88 -14.22
C THR A 186 12.27 0.51 -14.74
N LEU A 187 11.29 0.62 -15.65
CA LEU A 187 10.78 1.91 -16.12
C LEU A 187 9.70 2.48 -15.20
N ASP A 188 9.17 1.71 -14.24
CA ASP A 188 8.20 2.20 -13.27
C ASP A 188 8.86 3.24 -12.35
N ARG A 189 8.35 4.48 -12.42
CA ARG A 189 8.83 5.62 -11.63
C ARG A 189 7.81 6.05 -10.57
N ALA A 190 6.64 5.43 -10.52
CA ALA A 190 5.55 5.90 -9.68
C ALA A 190 5.48 5.07 -8.39
N VAL A 191 5.69 5.73 -7.25
CA VAL A 191 5.46 5.12 -5.94
C VAL A 191 3.97 4.88 -5.69
N ILE A 192 3.13 5.83 -6.13
CA ILE A 192 1.68 5.73 -6.04
C ILE A 192 1.12 5.56 -7.44
N LYS A 193 0.39 4.47 -7.64
CA LYS A 193 -0.34 4.21 -8.89
C LYS A 193 -1.77 4.72 -8.75
N PRO A 194 -2.24 5.66 -9.58
CA PRO A 194 -3.63 6.09 -9.56
C PRO A 194 -4.55 4.90 -9.82
N VAL A 195 -5.58 4.74 -8.97
CA VAL A 195 -6.61 3.71 -9.16
C VAL A 195 -7.78 4.27 -9.96
N CYS A 196 -8.03 5.57 -9.81
CA CYS A 196 -9.03 6.28 -10.59
C CYS A 196 -8.50 7.67 -11.00
N GLY A 197 -9.20 8.30 -11.95
CA GLY A 197 -9.00 9.72 -12.25
C GLY A 197 -9.35 10.59 -11.03
N PHE A 198 -8.93 11.85 -11.08
CA PHE A 198 -9.30 12.85 -10.09
C PHE A 198 -10.83 13.01 -10.03
N GLN A 199 -11.40 13.05 -8.83
CA GLN A 199 -12.84 13.19 -8.62
C GLN A 199 -13.16 14.50 -7.92
N SER A 200 -14.18 15.20 -8.43
CA SER A 200 -14.67 16.45 -7.84
C SER A 200 -15.29 16.21 -6.47
N GLN A 201 -15.46 17.27 -5.67
CA GLN A 201 -16.16 17.17 -4.40
C GLN A 201 -17.62 16.74 -4.62
N GLY A 202 -18.12 15.82 -3.80
CA GLY A 202 -19.49 15.29 -3.84
C GLY A 202 -19.70 14.14 -4.82
N GLU A 203 -18.68 13.75 -5.58
CA GLU A 203 -18.78 12.65 -6.53
C GLU A 203 -18.75 11.28 -5.82
N ARG A 204 -19.41 10.32 -6.45
CA ARG A 204 -19.35 8.90 -6.09
C ARG A 204 -19.11 8.07 -7.33
N LYS A 205 -18.08 7.23 -7.32
CA LYS A 205 -17.74 6.37 -8.44
C LYS A 205 -17.48 4.94 -7.97
N ARG A 206 -18.04 3.99 -8.71
CA ARG A 206 -17.72 2.57 -8.59
C ARG A 206 -16.78 2.17 -9.72
N PHE A 207 -15.79 1.35 -9.39
CA PHE A 207 -14.87 0.82 -10.38
C PHE A 207 -14.27 -0.50 -9.88
N GLU A 208 -13.77 -1.27 -10.83
CA GLU A 208 -12.97 -2.46 -10.55
C GLU A 208 -11.49 -2.09 -10.60
N PHE A 209 -10.77 -2.54 -9.58
CA PHE A 209 -9.32 -2.53 -9.54
C PHE A 209 -8.85 -3.97 -9.46
N SER A 210 -8.00 -4.37 -10.40
CA SER A 210 -7.37 -5.70 -10.40
C SER A 210 -5.88 -5.54 -10.60
N HIS A 211 -5.09 -6.36 -9.91
CA HIS A 211 -3.65 -6.36 -10.07
C HIS A 211 -3.18 -7.79 -10.28
N THR A 212 -2.56 -8.07 -11.41
CA THR A 212 -2.04 -9.40 -11.72
C THR A 212 -0.56 -9.45 -11.37
N VAL A 213 -0.20 -10.38 -10.48
CA VAL A 213 1.20 -10.74 -10.23
C VAL A 213 1.54 -11.95 -11.09
N SER A 214 2.68 -11.87 -11.77
CA SER A 214 3.22 -12.92 -12.61
C SER A 214 4.65 -13.25 -12.23
N GLN A 215 4.96 -14.54 -12.13
CA GLN A 215 6.29 -15.06 -11.81
C GLN A 215 6.74 -16.03 -12.89
N THR A 216 7.71 -15.62 -13.70
CA THR A 216 8.36 -16.49 -14.66
C THR A 216 9.13 -17.58 -13.92
N ILE A 217 8.95 -18.82 -14.36
CA ILE A 217 9.63 -20.01 -13.84
C ILE A 217 10.79 -20.32 -14.80
N PRO A 218 12.04 -20.07 -14.42
CA PRO A 218 13.18 -20.39 -15.27
C PRO A 218 13.30 -21.92 -15.37
N THR A 219 13.31 -22.44 -16.59
CA THR A 219 13.44 -23.89 -16.84
C THR A 219 14.84 -24.41 -16.52
N GLU A 220 15.83 -23.52 -16.52
CA GLU A 220 17.21 -23.77 -16.12
C GLU A 220 17.80 -22.52 -15.45
N LEU A 221 18.81 -22.71 -14.60
CA LEU A 221 19.62 -21.64 -14.03
C LEU A 221 21.07 -22.09 -13.97
N ASN A 222 21.99 -21.29 -14.51
CA ASN A 222 23.42 -21.63 -14.61
C ASN A 222 23.67 -23.00 -15.27
N GLY A 223 22.91 -23.33 -16.32
CA GLY A 223 23.01 -24.60 -17.06
C GLY A 223 22.51 -25.83 -16.30
N VAL A 224 21.83 -25.66 -15.16
CA VAL A 224 21.21 -26.76 -14.40
C VAL A 224 19.69 -26.63 -14.47
N ALA A 225 19.04 -27.72 -14.87
CA ALA A 225 17.58 -27.79 -14.98
C ALA A 225 16.88 -27.52 -13.64
N THR A 226 15.80 -26.77 -13.70
CA THR A 226 14.92 -26.48 -12.56
C THR A 226 13.87 -27.57 -12.42
N VAL A 227 13.71 -28.12 -11.21
CA VAL A 227 12.69 -29.15 -10.94
C VAL A 227 11.51 -28.62 -10.13
N SER A 228 11.72 -27.56 -9.35
CA SER A 228 10.66 -26.94 -8.54
C SER A 228 10.95 -25.47 -8.29
N VAL A 229 9.91 -24.66 -8.18
CA VAL A 229 9.99 -23.29 -7.67
C VAL A 229 9.02 -23.16 -6.50
N SER A 230 9.48 -22.55 -5.42
CA SER A 230 8.62 -22.16 -4.31
C SER A 230 8.54 -20.64 -4.25
N VAL A 231 7.32 -20.14 -4.12
CA VAL A 231 7.02 -18.72 -4.02
C VAL A 231 6.28 -18.52 -2.71
N LEU A 232 6.83 -17.67 -1.84
CA LEU A 232 6.17 -17.18 -0.63
C LEU A 232 6.12 -15.66 -0.75
N GLU A 233 4.94 -15.12 -1.02
CA GLU A 233 4.77 -13.67 -1.11
C GLU A 233 3.58 -13.20 -0.30
N LYS A 234 3.76 -12.09 0.38
CA LYS A 234 2.73 -11.36 1.11
C LYS A 234 2.73 -9.91 0.61
N TYR A 235 1.57 -9.46 0.19
CA TYR A 235 1.34 -8.15 -0.35
C TYR A 235 0.53 -7.31 0.61
N THR A 236 0.86 -6.03 0.68
CA THR A 236 0.08 -5.04 1.42
C THR A 236 -0.29 -3.89 0.50
N LEU A 237 -1.58 -3.65 0.32
CA LEU A 237 -2.13 -2.53 -0.46
C LEU A 237 -2.58 -1.43 0.48
N TYR A 238 -2.02 -0.24 0.29
CA TYR A 238 -2.45 0.98 0.97
C TYR A 238 -3.24 1.84 -0.01
N PHE A 239 -4.53 2.00 0.22
CA PHE A 239 -5.35 2.94 -0.52
C PHE A 239 -5.16 4.34 0.06
N MET A 240 -4.61 5.22 -0.77
CA MET A 240 -4.22 6.58 -0.41
C MET A 240 -5.10 7.58 -1.16
N GLN A 241 -5.39 8.71 -0.52
CA GLN A 241 -6.05 9.86 -1.14
C GLN A 241 -5.12 11.08 -1.14
N ASN A 242 -5.27 11.94 -2.13
CA ASN A 242 -4.63 13.25 -2.17
C ASN A 242 -5.53 14.26 -2.90
N ALA A 243 -5.71 15.44 -2.31
CA ALA A 243 -6.58 16.49 -2.84
C ALA A 243 -5.96 17.27 -4.01
N ASN A 244 -4.63 17.31 -4.12
CA ASN A 244 -3.92 17.81 -5.30
C ASN A 244 -2.46 17.28 -5.31
N PRO A 245 -2.19 16.16 -6.03
CA PRO A 245 -0.85 15.56 -6.09
C PRO A 245 0.24 16.48 -6.66
N GLU A 246 -0.12 17.52 -7.42
CA GLU A 246 0.85 18.46 -8.02
C GLU A 246 1.33 19.53 -7.02
N GLN A 247 0.65 19.70 -5.89
CA GLN A 247 0.96 20.69 -4.86
C GLN A 247 1.42 20.01 -3.57
N ALA A 248 2.59 19.37 -3.62
CA ALA A 248 3.17 18.62 -2.49
C ALA A 248 3.46 19.49 -1.24
N ASP A 249 3.57 20.80 -1.43
CA ASP A 249 3.68 21.81 -0.38
C ASP A 249 2.35 22.04 0.37
N ARG A 250 1.21 21.67 -0.20
CA ARG A 250 -0.12 21.87 0.40
C ARG A 250 -0.83 20.57 0.71
N TYR A 251 -0.52 19.51 -0.01
CA TYR A 251 -1.20 18.22 0.10
C TYR A 251 -0.21 17.06 0.07
N ILE A 252 -0.41 16.11 0.99
CA ILE A 252 0.28 14.83 0.99
C ILE A 252 -0.70 13.69 0.74
N TRP A 253 -0.16 12.54 0.34
CA TRP A 253 -0.92 11.31 0.28
C TRP A 253 -1.15 10.75 1.68
N VAL A 254 -2.40 10.40 1.98
CA VAL A 254 -2.80 9.81 3.27
C VAL A 254 -3.73 8.60 3.05
N PRO A 255 -3.67 7.56 3.88
CA PRO A 255 -4.55 6.42 3.80
C PRO A 255 -5.98 6.84 4.03
N VAL A 256 -6.88 6.18 3.32
CA VAL A 256 -8.34 6.34 3.53
C VAL A 256 -9.02 5.06 4.00
N HIS A 257 -8.30 3.95 4.00
CA HIS A 257 -8.80 2.66 4.44
C HIS A 257 -7.73 1.91 5.22
N LEU A 258 -8.13 0.92 6.02
CA LEU A 258 -7.19 -0.09 6.52
C LEU A 258 -6.43 -0.74 5.35
N PRO A 259 -5.13 -0.99 5.50
CA PRO A 259 -4.37 -1.70 4.48
C PRO A 259 -4.97 -3.08 4.20
N VAL A 260 -4.95 -3.49 2.94
CA VAL A 260 -5.43 -4.81 2.53
C VAL A 260 -4.25 -5.74 2.35
N VAL A 261 -4.24 -6.83 3.11
CA VAL A 261 -3.18 -7.84 3.08
C VAL A 261 -3.68 -9.06 2.32
N TRP A 262 -2.85 -9.57 1.42
CA TRP A 262 -3.09 -10.82 0.69
C TRP A 262 -1.76 -11.50 0.38
N GLY A 263 -1.80 -12.72 -0.15
CA GLY A 263 -0.58 -13.42 -0.46
C GLY A 263 -0.79 -14.87 -0.82
N TRP A 264 0.34 -15.54 -1.04
CA TRP A 264 0.37 -16.93 -1.47
C TRP A 264 1.66 -17.61 -1.05
N SER A 265 1.52 -18.90 -0.78
CA SER A 265 2.63 -19.83 -0.64
C SER A 265 2.37 -20.98 -1.60
N MET A 266 3.16 -21.00 -2.68
CA MET A 266 3.01 -21.91 -3.80
C MET A 266 4.28 -22.73 -3.97
N ARG A 267 4.11 -24.01 -4.31
CA ARG A 267 5.18 -24.84 -4.86
C ARG A 267 4.75 -25.31 -6.23
N VAL A 268 5.49 -24.89 -7.25
CA VAL A 268 5.33 -25.32 -8.63
C VAL A 268 6.39 -26.37 -8.92
N GLN A 269 6.01 -27.42 -9.66
CA GLN A 269 6.90 -28.51 -10.04
C GLN A 269 6.65 -28.92 -11.47
N GLN A 270 7.70 -29.40 -12.12
CA GLN A 270 7.56 -30.06 -13.40
C GLN A 270 7.08 -31.50 -13.18
N ARG A 271 5.99 -31.87 -13.84
CA ARG A 271 5.47 -33.24 -13.90
C ARG A 271 6.36 -34.10 -14.81
N TYR A 272 6.13 -35.41 -14.78
CA TYR A 272 6.86 -36.38 -15.61
C TYR A 272 6.67 -36.17 -17.12
N ASP A 273 5.56 -35.55 -17.53
CA ASP A 273 5.24 -35.20 -18.92
C ASP A 273 5.84 -33.85 -19.36
N GLY A 274 6.65 -33.22 -18.50
CA GLY A 274 7.31 -31.94 -18.76
C GLY A 274 6.44 -30.72 -18.48
N ILE A 275 5.17 -30.88 -18.07
CA ILE A 275 4.25 -29.77 -17.79
C ILE A 275 4.49 -29.22 -16.39
N TRP A 276 4.53 -27.89 -16.25
CA TRP A 276 4.60 -27.22 -14.96
C TRP A 276 3.22 -27.12 -14.32
N ASP A 277 3.12 -27.52 -13.06
CA ASP A 277 1.86 -27.53 -12.32
C ASP A 277 2.05 -27.16 -10.84
N ILE A 278 0.98 -26.68 -10.20
CA ILE A 278 0.97 -26.25 -8.80
C ILE A 278 0.79 -27.49 -7.91
N PHE A 279 1.87 -27.93 -7.28
CA PHE A 279 1.89 -29.11 -6.42
C PHE A 279 1.38 -28.82 -5.00
N ARG A 280 1.62 -27.61 -4.49
CA ARG A 280 1.11 -27.16 -3.18
C ARG A 280 0.65 -25.73 -3.28
N LYS A 281 -0.53 -25.45 -2.72
CA LYS A 281 -1.10 -24.11 -2.64
C LYS A 281 -1.61 -23.76 -1.25
N LYS A 282 -1.24 -22.57 -0.78
CA LYS A 282 -1.87 -21.90 0.36
C LYS A 282 -2.07 -20.43 -0.02
N LEU A 283 -3.30 -19.95 0.13
CA LEU A 283 -3.68 -18.58 -0.20
C LEU A 283 -4.02 -17.80 1.06
N ILE A 284 -3.61 -16.54 1.08
CA ILE A 284 -4.07 -15.54 2.04
C ILE A 284 -5.03 -14.65 1.25
N MET A 285 -6.32 -14.82 1.50
CA MET A 285 -7.35 -14.05 0.80
C MET A 285 -7.21 -12.56 1.13
N PRO A 286 -7.46 -11.65 0.17
CA PRO A 286 -7.31 -10.24 0.44
C PRO A 286 -8.28 -9.78 1.52
N THR A 287 -7.70 -9.26 2.61
CA THR A 287 -8.42 -8.95 3.84
C THR A 287 -7.92 -7.61 4.38
N PRO A 288 -8.83 -6.67 4.74
CA PRO A 288 -8.42 -5.47 5.45
C PRO A 288 -7.87 -5.83 6.82
N SER A 289 -6.68 -5.33 7.15
CA SER A 289 -5.97 -5.72 8.38
C SER A 289 -5.56 -4.51 9.21
N THR A 290 -5.70 -4.64 10.53
CA THR A 290 -5.15 -3.70 11.52
C THR A 290 -3.73 -4.07 11.95
N GLU A 291 -3.24 -5.24 11.55
CA GLU A 291 -1.90 -5.72 11.88
C GLU A 291 -0.83 -5.08 11.01
N ALA A 292 -1.20 -4.58 9.83
CA ALA A 292 -0.31 -3.79 9.00
C ALA A 292 -0.24 -2.34 9.54
N PRO A 293 0.97 -1.73 9.59
CA PRO A 293 1.14 -0.37 10.06
C PRO A 293 0.24 0.62 9.31
N ALA A 294 -0.30 1.65 9.97
CA ALA A 294 -1.16 2.64 9.30
C ALA A 294 -0.44 3.51 8.25
N LEU A 295 0.89 3.54 8.27
CA LEU A 295 1.76 4.29 7.36
C LEU A 295 2.68 3.33 6.63
N PRO A 296 2.65 3.25 5.28
CA PRO A 296 3.62 2.43 4.59
C PRO A 296 5.03 2.97 4.86
N ARG A 297 5.89 2.15 5.46
CA ARG A 297 7.32 2.40 5.57
C ARG A 297 8.06 1.33 4.76
N TRP A 298 8.83 1.74 3.76
CA TRP A 298 9.78 0.86 3.06
C TRP A 298 11.15 1.51 2.99
N GLN A 299 12.18 0.68 2.82
CA GLN A 299 13.58 1.10 2.74
C GLN A 299 14.25 0.77 1.41
N ARG A 300 13.61 -0.10 0.58
CA ARG A 300 14.06 -0.47 -0.77
C ARG A 300 12.84 -0.77 -1.66
N ASN A 301 13.08 -1.01 -2.95
CA ASN A 301 12.09 -1.56 -3.88
C ASN A 301 12.46 -2.97 -4.34
N SER A 302 11.45 -3.68 -4.84
CA SER A 302 11.54 -5.06 -5.32
C SER A 302 12.59 -5.28 -6.41
N LEU A 303 12.85 -4.30 -7.28
CA LEU A 303 13.83 -4.42 -8.37
C LEU A 303 15.27 -4.37 -7.84
N ALA A 304 15.54 -3.53 -6.84
CA ALA A 304 16.84 -3.49 -6.18
C ALA A 304 17.19 -4.81 -5.47
N CYS A 305 16.17 -5.59 -5.08
CA CYS A 305 16.34 -6.91 -4.46
C CYS A 305 16.54 -8.05 -5.47
N ARG A 306 16.30 -7.85 -6.77
CA ARG A 306 16.52 -8.88 -7.80
C ARG A 306 18.02 -9.13 -8.09
N GLY A 307 18.91 -8.28 -7.58
CA GLY A 307 20.32 -8.17 -7.99
C GLY A 307 21.27 -9.30 -7.60
N THR A 308 20.80 -10.41 -7.03
CA THR A 308 21.68 -11.53 -6.61
C THR A 308 21.59 -12.77 -7.48
N ALA A 309 20.55 -12.92 -8.30
CA ALA A 309 20.43 -13.98 -9.29
C ALA A 309 20.20 -13.34 -10.66
N GLN A 310 21.28 -13.06 -11.40
CA GLN A 310 21.13 -12.80 -12.83
C GLN A 310 20.52 -14.05 -13.46
N ILE A 311 19.29 -13.90 -13.97
CA ILE A 311 18.61 -14.87 -14.84
C ILE A 311 19.34 -14.85 -16.19
#